data_AF-A0A1C0VS48-F1
#
_entry.id   AF-A0A1C0VS48-F1
#
_cell.length_a   1.000
_cell.length_b   1.000
_cell.length_c   1.000
_cell.angle_alpha   90.00
_cell.angle_beta   90.00
_cell.angle_gamma   90.00
#
_symmetry.space_group_name_H-M   'P 1'
#
loop_
_entity.id
_entity.type
_entity.pdbx_description
1 polymer ?
#
loop_
_entity_poly.entity_id
_entity_poly.type
_entity_poly.pdbx_seq_one_letter_code
_entity_poly.pdbx_strand_id
1 'polypeptide(L)'
;MSLVTQDLVTQDLESTEELPEVIVFPPTDLWSDEPPLESDLHRLQMQLLIDCLSWLWRDRNDFYATGNLTIYYSPEQRKSQDFRGPDFFVVLGTERKHRKSWVVWGENGQYPNVIVEIISQSTAKVDKGLKKQIYQDVFRTPEYFWFHPDTLDLAGFLLVGGQYQPLETSDRGWLWSQQLELYLGVQNRQLRFFTREGQLIPTPAEVAEVAQQRAETLAAQLRELGIEPNA
;
A
#
# COMPACT_ATOMS: atom_id res chain seq x y z
N MET A 1 -74.90 -37.14 39.11
CA MET A 1 -73.75 -37.98 38.71
C MET A 1 -73.75 -37.98 37.19
N SER A 2 -72.77 -37.53 36.44
CA SER A 2 -71.33 -37.42 36.67
C SER A 2 -70.80 -36.20 35.91
N LEU A 3 -69.86 -35.49 36.53
CA LEU A 3 -68.97 -34.54 35.87
C LEU A 3 -68.02 -35.32 34.95
N VAL A 4 -67.75 -34.81 33.76
CA VAL A 4 -66.55 -35.18 32.99
C VAL A 4 -65.89 -33.88 32.56
N THR A 5 -64.89 -33.49 33.34
CA THR A 5 -63.97 -32.40 33.09
C THR A 5 -63.10 -32.78 31.89
N GLN A 6 -63.07 -31.95 30.85
CA GLN A 6 -62.07 -32.07 29.78
C GLN A 6 -60.82 -31.33 30.24
N ASP A 7 -59.77 -32.10 30.55
CA ASP A 7 -58.45 -31.56 30.86
C ASP A 7 -57.82 -30.95 29.59
N LEU A 8 -57.49 -29.66 29.67
CA LEU A 8 -56.63 -29.00 28.69
C LEU A 8 -55.22 -29.59 28.85
N VAL A 9 -54.74 -30.28 27.81
CA VAL A 9 -53.32 -30.62 27.66
C VAL A 9 -52.60 -29.38 27.15
N THR A 10 -51.99 -28.62 28.07
CA THR A 10 -50.94 -27.66 27.72
C THR A 10 -49.71 -28.47 27.28
N GLN A 11 -49.38 -28.40 26.00
CA GLN A 11 -48.08 -28.84 25.50
C GLN A 11 -47.05 -27.79 25.92
N ASP A 12 -46.25 -28.13 26.93
CA ASP A 12 -45.03 -27.40 27.25
C ASP A 12 -44.06 -27.55 26.07
N LEU A 13 -43.93 -26.46 25.28
CA LEU A 13 -42.87 -26.32 24.30
C LEU A 13 -41.57 -26.11 25.07
N GLU A 14 -40.82 -27.19 25.30
CA GLU A 14 -39.43 -27.12 25.75
C GLU A 14 -38.62 -26.33 24.71
N SER A 15 -38.44 -25.03 24.96
CA SER A 15 -37.51 -24.19 24.22
C SER A 15 -36.10 -24.69 24.49
N THR A 16 -35.52 -25.41 23.53
CA THR A 16 -34.09 -25.69 23.53
C THR A 16 -33.38 -24.34 23.38
N GLU A 17 -32.81 -23.81 24.46
CA GLU A 17 -31.91 -22.66 24.40
C GLU A 17 -30.65 -23.08 23.64
N GLU A 18 -30.67 -22.95 22.31
CA GLU A 18 -29.46 -23.00 21.49
C GLU A 18 -28.58 -21.83 21.92
N LEU A 19 -27.52 -22.14 22.68
CA LEU A 19 -26.46 -21.18 22.97
C LEU A 19 -25.94 -20.63 21.63
N PRO A 20 -25.82 -19.30 21.46
CA PRO A 20 -25.40 -18.74 20.20
C PRO A 20 -24.05 -19.33 19.81
N GLU A 21 -23.97 -19.85 18.59
CA GLU A 21 -22.74 -20.37 17.99
C GLU A 21 -21.62 -19.34 18.23
N VAL A 22 -20.56 -19.75 18.93
CA VAL A 22 -19.45 -18.85 19.25
C VAL A 22 -18.81 -18.42 17.93
N ILE A 23 -19.03 -17.17 17.54
CA ILE A 23 -18.39 -16.59 16.35
C ILE A 23 -16.88 -16.50 16.63
N VAL A 24 -16.12 -17.44 16.08
CA VAL A 24 -14.65 -17.42 16.15
C VAL A 24 -14.14 -16.51 15.05
N PHE A 25 -13.57 -15.36 15.44
CA PHE A 25 -12.90 -14.48 14.49
C PHE A 25 -11.54 -15.07 14.08
N PRO A 26 -11.15 -14.93 12.80
CA PRO A 26 -9.84 -15.35 12.34
C PRO A 26 -8.72 -14.52 13.00
N PRO A 27 -7.53 -15.12 13.19
CA PRO A 27 -6.41 -14.44 13.85
C PRO A 27 -5.99 -13.18 13.08
N THR A 28 -5.58 -12.14 13.82
CA THR A 28 -5.09 -10.88 13.25
C THR A 28 -3.58 -10.68 13.40
N ASP A 29 -2.92 -11.46 14.27
CA ASP A 29 -1.47 -11.40 14.49
C ASP A 29 -0.72 -12.42 13.62
N LEU A 30 -0.79 -12.24 12.30
CA LEU A 30 -0.16 -13.12 11.32
C LEU A 30 1.17 -12.55 10.83
N TRP A 31 2.18 -13.41 10.70
CA TRP A 31 3.45 -13.05 10.06
C TRP A 31 3.29 -12.97 8.55
N SER A 32 3.93 -11.98 7.92
CA SER A 32 4.06 -11.93 6.47
C SER A 32 4.75 -13.19 5.94
N ASP A 33 4.29 -13.65 4.79
CA ASP A 33 4.77 -14.83 4.08
C ASP A 33 5.03 -14.44 2.62
N GLU A 34 5.99 -13.55 2.41
CA GLU A 34 6.42 -13.12 1.08
C GLU A 34 7.80 -13.69 0.75
N PRO A 35 8.03 -14.10 -0.51
CA PRO A 35 9.37 -14.49 -0.93
C PRO A 35 10.32 -13.28 -0.89
N PRO A 36 11.65 -13.53 -0.97
CA PRO A 36 12.60 -12.47 -1.26
C PRO A 36 12.24 -11.75 -2.56
N LEU A 37 12.54 -10.45 -2.62
CA LEU A 37 12.43 -9.68 -3.85
C LEU A 37 13.32 -10.25 -4.95
N GLU A 38 12.90 -10.10 -6.21
CA GLU A 38 13.55 -10.75 -7.35
C GLU A 38 14.98 -10.25 -7.61
N SER A 39 15.25 -8.95 -7.37
CA SER A 39 16.59 -8.39 -7.57
C SER A 39 16.87 -7.15 -6.73
N ASP A 40 18.14 -6.72 -6.70
CA ASP A 40 18.52 -5.45 -6.06
C ASP A 40 17.82 -4.24 -6.67
N LEU A 41 17.54 -4.24 -7.98
CA LEU A 41 16.79 -3.15 -8.61
C LEU A 41 15.36 -3.08 -8.07
N HIS A 42 14.69 -4.22 -7.87
CA HIS A 42 13.36 -4.27 -7.25
C HIS A 42 13.41 -3.71 -5.83
N ARG A 43 14.35 -4.18 -5.01
CA ARG A 43 14.53 -3.73 -3.62
C ARG A 43 14.84 -2.24 -3.53
N LEU A 44 15.77 -1.74 -4.34
CA LEU A 44 16.16 -0.34 -4.34
C LEU A 44 15.01 0.55 -4.82
N GLN A 45 14.27 0.14 -5.84
CA GLN A 45 13.12 0.90 -6.34
C GLN A 45 11.98 0.94 -5.32
N MET A 46 11.69 -0.17 -4.63
CA MET A 46 10.70 -0.21 -3.55
C MET A 46 11.10 0.71 -2.41
N GLN A 47 12.35 0.59 -1.94
CA GLN A 47 12.88 1.42 -0.84
C GLN A 47 12.84 2.90 -1.20
N LEU A 48 13.17 3.26 -2.45
CA LEU A 48 13.12 4.63 -2.95
C LEU A 48 11.73 5.24 -2.79
N LEU A 49 10.66 4.51 -3.14
CA LEU A 49 9.28 5.00 -3.01
C LEU A 49 8.89 5.18 -1.54
N ILE A 50 9.24 4.21 -0.69
CA ILE A 50 8.97 4.26 0.76
C ILE A 50 9.69 5.46 1.40
N ASP A 51 10.97 5.67 1.08
CA ASP A 51 11.78 6.76 1.62
C ASP A 51 11.24 8.13 1.20
N CYS A 52 10.88 8.29 -0.08
CA CYS A 52 10.32 9.53 -0.60
C CYS A 52 9.00 9.89 0.12
N LEU A 53 8.04 8.96 0.20
CA LEU A 53 6.76 9.26 0.86
C LEU A 53 6.93 9.43 2.38
N SER A 54 7.71 8.57 3.03
CA SER A 54 7.94 8.67 4.47
C SER A 54 8.61 9.98 4.86
N TRP A 55 9.47 10.51 3.99
CA TRP A 55 10.10 11.81 4.17
C TRP A 55 9.14 12.97 3.90
N LEU A 56 8.39 12.91 2.79
CA LEU A 56 7.43 13.94 2.41
C LEU A 56 6.33 14.10 3.45
N TRP A 57 5.82 12.98 3.96
CA TRP A 57 4.75 12.90 4.96
C TRP A 57 5.26 12.63 6.36
N ARG A 58 6.51 12.99 6.68
CA ARG A 58 7.11 12.70 7.99
C ARG A 58 6.34 13.27 9.18
N ASP A 59 5.63 14.37 8.97
CA ASP A 59 4.81 15.05 9.98
C ASP A 59 3.35 14.55 10.02
N ARG A 60 3.03 13.51 9.24
CA ARG A 60 1.72 12.85 9.19
C ARG A 60 1.75 11.51 9.93
N ASN A 61 0.60 11.16 10.52
CA ASN A 61 0.37 9.89 11.24
C ASN A 61 -0.86 9.12 10.74
N ASP A 62 -1.51 9.62 9.68
CA ASP A 62 -2.75 9.11 9.09
C ASP A 62 -2.51 8.29 7.81
N PHE A 63 -1.37 7.61 7.71
CA PHE A 63 -1.06 6.73 6.58
C PHE A 63 -0.12 5.58 6.98
N TYR A 64 -0.11 4.56 6.13
CA TYR A 64 0.85 3.47 6.18
C TYR A 64 1.37 3.20 4.76
N ALA A 65 2.67 3.39 4.54
CA ALA A 65 3.35 3.08 3.29
C ALA A 65 4.42 2.03 3.54
N THR A 66 4.38 0.93 2.80
CA THR A 66 5.32 -0.19 2.94
C THR A 66 5.43 -0.96 1.63
N GLY A 67 6.29 -1.97 1.61
CA GLY A 67 6.43 -2.88 0.49
C GLY A 67 6.74 -4.30 0.92
N ASN A 68 6.56 -5.25 -0.01
CA ASN A 68 6.81 -6.68 0.17
C ASN A 68 6.21 -7.25 1.48
N LEU A 69 4.98 -6.84 1.81
CA LEU A 69 4.26 -7.26 3.01
C LEU A 69 2.95 -7.96 2.59
N THR A 70 2.69 -9.14 3.14
CA THR A 70 1.48 -9.91 2.85
C THR A 70 0.23 -9.15 3.24
N ILE A 71 -0.77 -9.17 2.35
CA ILE A 71 -2.14 -8.73 2.60
C ILE A 71 -3.04 -9.97 2.74
N TYR A 72 -3.56 -10.21 3.94
CA TYR A 72 -4.56 -11.25 4.21
C TYR A 72 -5.97 -10.66 4.06
N TYR A 73 -6.73 -11.18 3.10
CA TYR A 73 -8.04 -10.62 2.73
C TYR A 73 -9.18 -11.63 2.72
N SER A 74 -8.93 -12.93 2.90
CA SER A 74 -9.95 -13.93 3.23
C SER A 74 -9.44 -14.89 4.31
N PRO A 75 -10.29 -15.30 5.27
CA PRO A 75 -9.95 -16.31 6.28
C PRO A 75 -9.74 -17.71 5.71
N GLU A 76 -10.48 -18.05 4.65
CA GLU A 76 -10.39 -19.31 3.91
C GLU A 76 -9.20 -19.33 2.94
N GLN A 77 -8.49 -18.20 2.85
CA GLN A 77 -7.36 -18.01 1.97
C GLN A 77 -6.17 -18.83 2.47
N ARG A 78 -6.18 -20.12 2.12
CA ARG A 78 -4.94 -20.83 1.81
C ARG A 78 -4.32 -20.04 0.68
N LYS A 79 -3.23 -19.31 0.91
CA LYS A 79 -2.46 -18.75 -0.20
C LYS A 79 -2.31 -19.86 -1.23
N SER A 80 -2.94 -19.73 -2.40
CA SER A 80 -2.35 -20.40 -3.54
C SER A 80 -0.96 -19.78 -3.65
N GLN A 81 0.04 -20.57 -4.00
CA GLN A 81 1.40 -20.08 -4.19
C GLN A 81 1.49 -18.96 -5.27
N ASP A 82 0.36 -18.61 -5.89
CA ASP A 82 0.20 -17.72 -7.02
C ASP A 82 -0.13 -16.26 -6.65
N PHE A 83 -0.63 -15.96 -5.44
CA PHE A 83 -0.87 -14.57 -5.02
C PHE A 83 0.10 -14.11 -3.93
N ARG A 84 1.03 -13.24 -4.36
CA ARG A 84 2.00 -12.54 -3.52
C ARG A 84 1.48 -11.16 -3.14
N GLY A 85 1.93 -10.65 -2.01
CA GLY A 85 1.70 -9.27 -1.60
C GLY A 85 2.27 -8.28 -2.62
N PRO A 86 1.80 -7.02 -2.63
CA PRO A 86 2.31 -6.02 -3.55
C PRO A 86 3.74 -5.59 -3.20
N ASP A 87 4.53 -5.24 -4.21
CA ASP A 87 5.87 -4.70 -3.99
C ASP A 87 5.85 -3.39 -3.21
N PHE A 88 4.90 -2.51 -3.48
CA PHE A 88 4.69 -1.27 -2.74
C PHE A 88 3.21 -0.94 -2.64
N PHE A 89 2.76 -0.51 -1.46
CA PHE A 89 1.39 -0.04 -1.28
C PHE A 89 1.26 1.03 -0.20
N VAL A 90 0.18 1.80 -0.31
CA VAL A 90 -0.19 2.86 0.64
C VAL A 90 -1.63 2.66 1.09
N VAL A 91 -1.86 2.74 2.41
CA VAL A 91 -3.18 2.85 3.03
C VAL A 91 -3.27 4.22 3.70
N LEU A 92 -4.33 4.96 3.41
CA LEU A 92 -4.63 6.28 3.97
C LEU A 92 -5.67 6.15 5.09
N GLY A 93 -5.68 7.10 6.03
CA GLY A 93 -6.63 7.09 7.14
C GLY A 93 -6.34 6.03 8.21
N THR A 94 -5.13 5.46 8.24
CA THR A 94 -4.71 4.45 9.21
C THR A 94 -3.51 4.92 10.04
N GLU A 95 -3.28 4.27 11.17
CA GLU A 95 -2.17 4.58 12.06
C GLU A 95 -0.81 4.19 11.44
N ARG A 96 0.13 5.13 11.51
CA ARG A 96 1.53 4.93 11.13
C ARG A 96 2.30 4.11 12.19
N LYS A 97 2.15 2.79 12.14
CA LYS A 97 2.87 1.84 13.00
C LYS A 97 3.43 0.64 12.22
N HIS A 98 4.40 -0.03 12.82
CA HIS A 98 4.93 -1.29 12.30
C HIS A 98 3.88 -2.41 12.38
N ARG A 99 3.90 -3.28 11.36
CA ARG A 99 2.97 -4.41 11.22
C ARG A 99 3.75 -5.64 10.78
N LYS A 100 3.32 -6.81 11.24
CA LYS A 100 3.86 -8.11 10.78
C LYS A 100 3.31 -8.51 9.42
N SER A 101 2.08 -8.13 9.13
CA SER A 101 1.37 -8.27 7.85
C SER A 101 0.21 -7.28 7.84
N TRP A 102 -0.47 -7.12 6.70
CA TRP A 102 -1.71 -6.37 6.62
C TRP A 102 -2.90 -7.34 6.64
N VAL A 103 -3.55 -7.48 7.80
CA VAL A 103 -4.72 -8.36 7.95
C VAL A 103 -5.99 -7.53 7.86
N VAL A 104 -6.70 -7.61 6.73
CA VAL A 104 -7.84 -6.71 6.41
C VAL A 104 -8.89 -6.67 7.51
N TRP A 105 -9.29 -7.83 8.06
CA TRP A 105 -10.28 -7.88 9.15
C TRP A 105 -9.73 -7.39 10.51
N GLY A 106 -8.41 -7.32 10.67
CA GLY A 106 -7.75 -6.66 11.81
C GLY A 106 -7.56 -5.15 11.62
N GLU A 107 -7.70 -4.66 10.39
CA GLU A 107 -7.50 -3.26 9.99
C GLU A 107 -8.83 -2.56 9.64
N ASN A 108 -9.94 -2.99 10.25
CA ASN A 108 -11.29 -2.45 10.04
C ASN A 108 -11.78 -2.56 8.58
N GLY A 109 -11.37 -3.60 7.86
CA GLY A 109 -11.77 -3.80 6.47
C GLY A 109 -11.04 -2.90 5.46
N GLN A 110 -9.98 -2.21 5.87
CA GLN A 110 -9.23 -1.32 5.00
C GLN A 110 -8.34 -2.10 4.03
N TYR A 111 -8.41 -1.70 2.76
CA TYR A 111 -7.53 -2.15 1.68
C TYR A 111 -6.60 -1.01 1.26
N PRO A 112 -5.50 -1.31 0.53
CA PRO A 112 -4.66 -0.26 -0.04
C PRO A 112 -5.42 0.73 -0.91
N ASN A 113 -5.08 2.01 -0.75
CA ASN A 113 -5.50 3.11 -1.61
C ASN A 113 -4.71 3.11 -2.91
N VAL A 114 -3.41 2.81 -2.82
CA VAL A 114 -2.48 2.79 -3.95
C VAL A 114 -1.64 1.53 -3.89
N ILE A 115 -1.47 0.87 -5.03
CA ILE A 115 -0.54 -0.25 -5.21
C ILE A 115 0.38 0.06 -6.38
N VAL A 116 1.67 -0.19 -6.21
CA VAL A 116 2.67 -0.15 -7.29
C VAL A 116 3.40 -1.50 -7.31
N GLU A 117 3.38 -2.17 -8.45
CA GLU A 117 4.19 -3.38 -8.70
C GLU A 117 5.46 -3.02 -9.46
N ILE A 118 6.60 -3.53 -9.00
CA ILE A 118 7.88 -3.40 -9.70
C ILE A 118 8.05 -4.70 -10.46
N ILE A 119 7.73 -4.69 -11.74
CA ILE A 119 7.59 -5.92 -12.50
C ILE A 119 8.88 -6.29 -13.23
N SER A 120 9.06 -7.58 -13.49
CA SER A 120 10.12 -8.11 -14.35
C SER A 120 9.54 -8.87 -15.53
N GLN A 121 10.41 -9.42 -16.38
CA GLN A 121 9.98 -10.36 -17.42
C GLN A 121 9.26 -11.59 -16.86
N SER A 122 9.66 -12.06 -15.67
CA SER A 122 9.11 -13.27 -15.06
C SER A 122 7.75 -13.03 -14.40
N THR A 123 7.51 -11.82 -13.87
CA THR A 123 6.29 -11.48 -13.13
C THR A 123 5.24 -10.74 -13.97
N ALA A 124 5.65 -10.07 -15.06
CA ALA A 124 4.79 -9.20 -15.87
C ALA A 124 3.44 -9.82 -16.28
N LYS A 125 3.41 -11.12 -16.60
CA LYS A 125 2.16 -11.82 -16.97
C LYS A 125 1.17 -11.87 -15.79
N VAL A 126 1.66 -12.12 -14.59
CA VAL A 126 0.84 -12.24 -13.38
C VAL A 126 0.40 -10.85 -12.90
N ASP A 127 1.32 -9.89 -12.85
CA ASP A 127 1.05 -8.53 -12.38
C ASP A 127 0.03 -7.82 -13.29
N LYS A 128 0.24 -7.85 -14.62
CA LYS A 128 -0.67 -7.24 -15.60
C LYS A 128 -1.99 -8.00 -15.78
N GLY A 129 -2.09 -9.22 -15.24
CA GLY A 129 -3.24 -10.12 -15.37
C GLY A 129 -3.95 -10.38 -14.04
N LEU A 130 -3.63 -11.50 -13.40
CA LEU A 130 -4.32 -12.01 -12.21
C LEU A 130 -4.29 -11.01 -11.04
N LYS A 131 -3.14 -10.42 -10.73
CA LYS A 131 -3.02 -9.45 -9.63
C LYS A 131 -3.82 -8.19 -9.91
N LYS A 132 -3.70 -7.61 -11.11
CA LYS A 132 -4.56 -6.49 -11.54
C LYS A 132 -6.05 -6.82 -11.36
N GLN A 133 -6.48 -8.02 -11.72
CA GLN A 133 -7.88 -8.45 -11.53
C GLN A 133 -8.25 -8.53 -10.04
N ILE A 134 -7.40 -9.10 -9.19
CA ILE A 134 -7.65 -9.18 -7.74
C ILE A 134 -7.73 -7.78 -7.13
N TYR A 135 -6.81 -6.87 -7.50
CA TYR A 135 -6.85 -5.49 -7.02
C TYR A 135 -8.13 -4.77 -7.46
N GLN A 136 -8.63 -5.08 -8.67
CA GLN A 136 -9.84 -4.49 -9.23
C GLN A 136 -11.13 -5.03 -8.60
N ASP A 137 -11.24 -6.35 -8.49
CA ASP A 137 -12.50 -7.05 -8.24
C ASP A 137 -12.69 -7.37 -6.75
N VAL A 138 -11.57 -7.61 -6.04
CA VAL A 138 -11.56 -7.98 -4.61
C VAL A 138 -11.16 -6.78 -3.76
N PHE A 139 -9.99 -6.19 -3.98
CA PHE A 139 -9.49 -5.14 -3.08
C PHE A 139 -10.20 -3.81 -3.30
N ARG A 140 -10.74 -3.63 -4.53
CA ARG A 140 -11.29 -2.35 -4.99
C ARG A 140 -10.30 -1.21 -4.78
N THR A 141 -9.01 -1.49 -4.98
CA THR A 141 -7.94 -0.51 -4.82
C THR A 141 -8.18 0.66 -5.78
N PRO A 142 -8.31 1.91 -5.30
CA PRO A 142 -8.57 3.07 -6.15
C PRO A 142 -7.56 3.24 -7.28
N GLU A 143 -6.27 3.09 -6.99
CA GLU A 143 -5.21 3.31 -7.99
C GLU A 143 -4.17 2.18 -7.98
N TYR A 144 -3.88 1.67 -9.18
CA TYR A 144 -2.92 0.60 -9.39
C TYR A 144 -1.90 1.01 -10.46
N PHE A 145 -0.62 0.77 -10.20
CA PHE A 145 0.47 1.04 -11.13
C PHE A 145 1.39 -0.15 -11.27
N TRP A 146 2.09 -0.23 -12.41
CA TRP A 146 3.28 -1.07 -12.54
C TRP A 146 4.44 -0.29 -13.14
N PHE A 147 5.65 -0.72 -12.82
CA PHE A 147 6.87 -0.18 -13.39
C PHE A 147 7.88 -1.30 -13.67
N HIS A 148 8.39 -1.37 -14.90
CA HIS A 148 9.45 -2.30 -15.26
C HIS A 148 10.81 -1.57 -15.26
N PRO A 149 11.76 -1.92 -14.36
CA PRO A 149 13.01 -1.16 -14.18
C PRO A 149 13.97 -1.26 -15.37
N ASP A 150 13.96 -2.36 -16.13
CA ASP A 150 14.81 -2.50 -17.31
C ASP A 150 14.28 -1.75 -18.53
N THR A 151 12.99 -1.94 -18.86
CA THR A 151 12.35 -1.37 -20.06
C THR A 151 11.79 0.03 -19.86
N LEU A 152 11.66 0.46 -18.60
CA LEU A 152 11.03 1.71 -18.18
C LEU A 152 9.54 1.79 -18.50
N ASP A 153 8.88 0.65 -18.75
CA ASP A 153 7.44 0.55 -18.95
C ASP A 153 6.72 0.94 -17.66
N LEU A 154 6.02 2.08 -17.69
CA LEU A 154 5.21 2.61 -16.60
C LEU A 154 3.76 2.71 -17.08
N ALA A 155 2.84 2.13 -16.33
CA ALA A 155 1.41 2.34 -16.53
C ALA A 155 0.69 2.50 -15.19
N GLY A 156 -0.46 3.16 -15.23
CA GLY A 156 -1.31 3.40 -14.08
C GLY A 156 -2.77 3.27 -14.45
N PHE A 157 -3.59 2.93 -13.46
CA PHE A 157 -5.00 2.63 -13.62
C PHE A 157 -5.79 3.22 -12.47
N LEU A 158 -6.91 3.84 -12.81
CA LEU A 158 -7.90 4.34 -11.86
C LEU A 158 -9.13 3.43 -11.88
N LEU A 159 -9.62 3.04 -10.71
CA LEU A 159 -10.83 2.24 -10.58
C LEU A 159 -12.07 3.14 -10.76
N VAL A 160 -12.81 2.93 -11.85
CA VAL A 160 -14.01 3.70 -12.18
C VAL A 160 -15.16 2.72 -12.49
N GLY A 161 -16.26 2.81 -11.77
CA GLY A 161 -17.40 1.91 -11.95
C GLY A 161 -17.05 0.43 -11.71
N GLY A 162 -16.07 0.15 -10.85
CA GLY A 162 -15.60 -1.20 -10.55
C GLY A 162 -14.69 -1.82 -11.61
N GLN A 163 -14.21 -1.04 -12.58
CA GLN A 163 -13.25 -1.47 -13.60
C GLN A 163 -12.06 -0.51 -13.66
N TYR A 164 -10.86 -1.03 -13.86
CA TYR A 164 -9.66 -0.22 -14.02
C TYR A 164 -9.60 0.40 -15.41
N GLN A 165 -9.55 1.73 -15.45
CA GLN A 165 -9.30 2.52 -16.65
C GLN A 165 -7.85 3.01 -16.64
N PRO A 166 -7.12 2.94 -17.77
CA PRO A 166 -5.77 3.49 -17.86
C PRO A 166 -5.77 4.99 -17.52
N LEU A 167 -4.80 5.42 -16.73
CA LEU A 167 -4.53 6.83 -16.49
C LEU A 167 -3.88 7.46 -17.72
N GLU A 168 -4.30 8.67 -18.05
CA GLU A 168 -3.66 9.47 -19.09
C GLU A 168 -2.32 10.01 -18.59
N THR A 169 -1.31 9.98 -19.47
CA THR A 169 -0.02 10.59 -19.21
C THR A 169 -0.06 12.09 -19.49
N SER A 170 0.55 12.88 -18.61
CA SER A 170 0.87 14.28 -18.90
C SER A 170 1.89 14.41 -20.05
N ASP A 171 2.13 15.65 -20.51
CA ASP A 171 3.15 15.98 -21.53
C ASP A 171 4.56 15.50 -21.19
N ARG A 172 4.84 15.23 -19.90
CA ARG A 172 6.12 14.70 -19.41
C ARG A 172 6.15 13.17 -19.29
N GLY A 173 5.09 12.49 -19.72
CA GLY A 173 4.93 11.05 -19.55
C GLY A 173 4.62 10.62 -18.11
N TRP A 174 4.17 11.55 -17.26
CA TRP A 174 3.87 11.26 -15.85
C TRP A 174 2.39 10.96 -15.63
N LEU A 175 2.10 10.12 -14.66
CA LEU A 175 0.76 9.68 -14.29
C LEU A 175 0.35 10.34 -12.97
N TRP A 176 -0.80 11.01 -12.93
CA TRP A 176 -1.29 11.66 -11.73
C TRP A 176 -1.97 10.64 -10.79
N SER A 177 -1.50 10.57 -9.55
CA SER A 177 -2.18 9.87 -8.45
C SER A 177 -3.00 10.88 -7.65
N GLN A 178 -4.32 10.71 -7.66
CA GLN A 178 -5.22 11.52 -6.83
C GLN A 178 -5.13 11.13 -5.36
N GLN A 179 -4.89 9.84 -5.05
CA GLN A 179 -4.73 9.37 -3.67
C GLN A 179 -3.47 9.94 -3.00
N LEU A 180 -2.35 10.03 -3.73
CA LEU A 180 -1.10 10.57 -3.19
C LEU A 180 -0.96 12.09 -3.38
N GLU A 181 -1.77 12.69 -4.26
CA GLU A 181 -1.62 14.07 -4.73
C GLU A 181 -0.23 14.32 -5.35
N LEU A 182 0.29 13.32 -6.06
CA LEU A 182 1.62 13.33 -6.66
C LEU A 182 1.56 12.75 -8.07
N TYR A 183 2.45 13.20 -8.93
CA TYR A 183 2.77 12.51 -10.17
C TYR A 183 3.73 11.36 -9.91
N LEU A 184 3.51 10.23 -10.58
CA LEU A 184 4.46 9.14 -10.75
C LEU A 184 5.10 9.27 -12.13
N GLY A 185 6.42 9.29 -12.19
CA GLY A 185 7.15 9.45 -13.44
C GLY A 185 8.53 8.82 -13.40
N VAL A 186 9.09 8.53 -14.58
CA VAL A 186 10.43 7.96 -14.69
C VAL A 186 11.47 9.09 -14.80
N GLN A 187 12.45 9.08 -13.91
CA GLN A 187 13.63 9.96 -13.97
C GLN A 187 14.88 9.17 -13.61
N ASN A 188 15.95 9.34 -14.37
CA ASN A 188 17.22 8.62 -14.18
C ASN A 188 17.03 7.10 -14.06
N ARG A 189 16.14 6.54 -14.90
CA ARG A 189 15.75 5.11 -14.92
C ARG A 189 15.06 4.60 -13.65
N GLN A 190 14.59 5.49 -12.79
CA GLN A 190 13.86 5.16 -11.56
C GLN A 190 12.44 5.71 -11.63
N LEU A 191 11.49 5.00 -11.06
CA LEU A 191 10.17 5.56 -10.75
C LEU A 191 10.31 6.52 -9.57
N ARG A 192 9.84 7.76 -9.76
CA ARG A 192 9.93 8.87 -8.81
C ARG A 192 8.57 9.54 -8.63
N PHE A 193 8.43 10.24 -7.51
CA PHE A 193 7.29 11.11 -7.25
C PHE A 193 7.62 12.57 -7.57
N PHE A 194 6.63 13.30 -8.08
CA PHE A 194 6.73 14.74 -8.34
C PHE A 194 5.52 15.47 -7.78
N THR A 195 5.71 16.70 -7.29
CA THR A 195 4.62 17.59 -6.90
C THR A 195 3.78 17.98 -8.11
N ARG A 196 2.62 18.59 -7.88
CA ARG A 196 1.75 19.13 -8.93
C ARG A 196 2.47 20.17 -9.82
N GLU A 197 3.40 20.92 -9.24
CA GLU A 197 4.24 21.93 -9.92
C GLU A 197 5.41 21.27 -10.68
N GLY A 198 5.56 19.95 -10.55
CA GLY A 198 6.57 19.14 -11.21
C GLY A 198 7.94 19.19 -10.54
N GLN A 199 7.99 19.47 -9.23
CA GLN A 199 9.20 19.35 -8.42
C GLN A 199 9.41 17.91 -7.99
N LEU A 200 10.64 17.41 -8.08
CA LEU A 200 11.00 16.07 -7.61
C LEU A 200 10.83 15.97 -6.09
N ILE A 201 10.16 14.92 -5.62
CA ILE A 201 10.18 14.56 -4.20
C ILE A 201 11.53 13.90 -3.89
N PRO A 202 12.35 14.51 -3.02
CA PRO A 202 13.66 13.98 -2.71
C PRO A 202 13.59 12.87 -1.66
N THR A 203 14.58 11.99 -1.68
CA THR A 203 14.89 11.10 -0.57
C THR A 203 15.53 11.87 0.58
N PRO A 204 15.52 11.33 1.82
CA PRO A 204 16.30 11.89 2.92
C PRO A 204 17.78 12.08 2.60
N ALA A 205 18.37 11.14 1.85
CA ALA A 205 19.77 11.22 1.45
C ALA A 205 20.05 12.38 0.48
N GLU A 206 19.20 12.57 -0.54
CA GLU A 206 19.30 13.70 -1.46
C GLU A 206 19.13 15.04 -0.73
N VAL A 207 18.22 15.12 0.27
CA VAL A 207 18.09 16.33 1.10
C VAL A 207 19.34 16.59 1.93
N ALA A 208 19.90 15.55 2.56
CA ALA A 208 21.12 15.67 3.37
C ALA A 208 22.31 16.12 2.52
N GLU A 209 22.46 15.58 1.31
CA GLU A 209 23.52 15.96 0.37
C GLU A 209 23.41 17.44 -0.04
N VAL A 210 22.20 17.91 -0.39
CA VAL A 210 21.97 19.33 -0.71
C VAL A 210 22.24 20.23 0.50
N ALA A 211 21.83 19.81 1.71
CA ALA A 211 22.09 20.55 2.93
C ALA A 211 23.59 20.65 3.24
N GLN A 212 24.35 19.57 3.03
CA GLN A 212 25.79 19.53 3.21
C GLN A 212 26.50 20.46 2.21
N GLN A 213 26.18 20.38 0.93
CA GLN A 213 26.78 21.25 -0.11
C GLN A 213 26.50 22.74 0.17
N ARG A 214 25.31 23.07 0.66
CA ARG A 214 24.96 24.43 1.07
C ARG A 214 25.76 24.90 2.28
N ALA A 215 25.91 24.04 3.29
CA ALA A 215 26.71 24.35 4.48
C ALA A 215 28.18 24.58 4.11
N GLU A 216 28.75 23.76 3.23
CA GLU A 216 30.13 23.91 2.73
C GLU A 216 30.31 25.22 1.94
N THR A 217 29.36 25.54 1.07
CA THR A 217 29.37 26.79 0.29
C THR A 217 29.28 28.02 1.20
N LEU A 218 28.37 28.01 2.17
CA LEU A 218 28.22 29.11 3.11
C LEU A 218 29.46 29.26 4.00
N ALA A 219 30.04 28.15 4.47
CA ALA A 219 31.27 28.17 5.25
C ALA A 219 32.45 28.76 4.44
N ALA A 220 32.53 28.46 3.15
CA ALA A 220 33.52 29.07 2.27
C ALA A 220 33.32 30.59 2.13
N GLN A 221 32.08 31.04 1.91
CA GLN A 221 31.75 32.47 1.82
C GLN A 221 32.02 33.23 3.14
N LEU A 222 31.72 32.63 4.29
CA LEU A 222 32.01 33.22 5.59
C LEU A 222 33.52 33.38 5.82
N ARG A 223 34.32 32.38 5.44
CA ARG A 223 35.79 32.47 5.52
C ARG A 223 36.34 33.58 4.60
N GLU A 224 35.78 33.76 3.40
CA GLU A 224 36.15 34.87 2.51
C GLU A 224 35.84 36.24 3.13
N LEU A 225 34.78 36.33 3.94
CA LEU A 225 34.40 37.52 4.69
C LEU A 225 35.15 37.67 6.03
N GLY A 226 36.09 36.77 6.35
CA GLY A 226 36.86 36.77 7.60
C GLY A 226 36.07 36.37 8.84
N ILE A 227 34.92 35.71 8.66
CA ILE A 227 34.07 35.19 9.73
C ILE A 227 34.34 33.69 9.90
N GLU A 228 34.76 33.29 11.10
CA GLU A 228 34.96 31.87 11.44
C GLU A 228 33.61 31.13 11.53
N PRO A 229 33.32 30.13 10.67
CA PRO A 229 31.98 29.52 10.59
C PRO A 229 31.56 28.66 11.79
N ASN A 230 32.47 28.41 12.74
CA ASN A 230 32.29 27.50 13.89
C ASN A 230 32.65 28.16 15.24
N ALA A 231 32.71 29.50 15.30
CA ALA A 231 32.98 30.23 16.55
C ALA A 231 31.74 30.33 17.45
#